data_AF-W9W792-F1
#
_entry.id   AF-W9W792-F1
#
_cell.length_a   1.000
_cell.length_b   1.000
_cell.length_c   1.000
_cell.angle_alpha   90.00
_cell.angle_beta   90.00
_cell.angle_gamma   90.00
#
_symmetry.space_group_name_H-M   'P 1'
#
loop_
_entity.id
_entity.type
_entity.pdbx_description
1 polymer ?
#
loop_
_entity_poly.entity_id
_entity_poly.type
_entity_poly.pdbx_seq_one_letter_code
_entity_poly.pdbx_strand_id
1 'polypeptide(L)'
;MFVDPMLTVRALQGVLALIAMALGATVANVLNTHLPLNIDVPPGVVFYIFVAVFTLLIAVPYTILTPRYFPVLAHPFAMLVAETTTCIFWLASFAAVADRIRKADLCDGDGTCASATGSIVVGVFEL
;
A
#
# COMPACT_ATOMS: atom_id res chain seq x y z
N MET A 1 -7.38 -11.98 28.90
CA MET A 1 -7.92 -11.43 27.64
C MET A 1 -7.15 -12.10 26.52
N PHE A 2 -7.68 -13.18 25.96
CA PHE A 2 -7.07 -13.83 24.79
C PHE A 2 -7.42 -12.96 23.59
N VAL A 3 -6.48 -12.14 23.12
CA VAL A 3 -6.64 -11.44 21.85
C VAL A 3 -6.47 -12.50 20.76
N ASP A 4 -7.46 -12.64 19.89
CA ASP A 4 -7.37 -13.57 18.76
C ASP A 4 -6.15 -13.17 17.91
N PRO A 5 -5.14 -14.04 17.76
CA PRO A 5 -3.90 -13.68 17.07
C PRO A 5 -4.14 -13.25 15.62
N MET A 6 -5.21 -13.77 14.99
CA MET A 6 -5.62 -13.37 13.65
C MET A 6 -6.07 -11.90 13.61
N LEU A 7 -6.84 -11.44 14.60
CA LEU A 7 -7.32 -10.07 14.64
C LEU A 7 -6.17 -9.08 14.81
N THR A 8 -5.15 -9.44 15.60
CA THR A 8 -3.96 -8.62 15.79
C THR A 8 -3.19 -8.42 14.49
N VAL A 9 -2.98 -9.50 13.72
CA VAL A 9 -2.26 -9.43 12.43
C VAL A 9 -3.03 -8.56 11.43
N ARG A 10 -4.36 -8.69 11.36
CA ARG A 10 -5.19 -7.86 10.47
C ARG A 10 -5.21 -6.38 10.86
N ALA A 11 -5.20 -6.09 12.16
CA ALA A 11 -5.09 -4.72 12.64
C ALA A 11 -3.74 -4.11 12.27
N LEU A 12 -2.65 -4.89 12.40
CA LEU A 12 -1.31 -4.46 12.00
C LEU A 12 -1.23 -4.17 10.49
N GLN A 13 -1.83 -5.03 9.65
CA GLN A 13 -1.98 -4.83 8.21
C GLN A 13 -2.84 -3.61 7.84
N GLY A 14 -3.73 -3.15 8.72
CA GLY A 14 -4.43 -1.88 8.50
C GLY A 14 -3.54 -0.66 8.79
N VAL A 15 -2.74 -0.75 9.86
CA VAL A 15 -1.87 0.34 10.31
C VAL A 15 -0.70 0.54 9.35
N LEU A 16 -0.05 -0.53 8.92
CA LEU A 16 1.07 -0.46 7.98
C LEU A 16 0.60 0.09 6.61
N ALA A 17 -0.64 -0.19 6.18
CA ALA A 17 -1.20 0.27 4.91
C ALA A 17 -1.49 1.76 4.95
N LEU A 18 -1.94 2.25 6.11
CA LEU A 18 -2.08 3.68 6.37
C LEU A 18 -0.72 4.39 6.30
N ILE A 19 0.31 3.81 6.91
CA ILE A 19 1.67 4.35 6.86
C ILE A 19 2.18 4.37 5.42
N ALA A 20 2.01 3.27 4.67
CA ALA A 20 2.38 3.20 3.28
C ALA A 20 1.66 4.26 2.42
N MET A 21 0.35 4.44 2.61
CA MET A 21 -0.40 5.50 1.94
C MET A 21 0.18 6.89 2.27
N ALA A 22 0.48 7.16 3.54
CA ALA A 22 1.05 8.43 3.96
C ALA A 22 2.41 8.69 3.30
N LEU A 23 3.30 7.68 3.26
CA LEU A 23 4.59 7.80 2.57
C LEU A 23 4.40 8.04 1.05
N GLY A 24 3.52 7.28 0.40
CA GLY A 24 3.20 7.47 -1.02
C GLY A 24 2.68 8.88 -1.31
N ALA A 25 1.83 9.42 -0.44
CA ALA A 25 1.31 10.79 -0.55
C ALA A 25 2.41 11.85 -0.37
N THR A 26 3.36 11.64 0.54
CA THR A 26 4.51 12.57 0.69
C THR A 26 5.39 12.59 -0.55
N VAL A 27 5.65 11.43 -1.17
CA VAL A 27 6.39 11.32 -2.43
C VAL A 27 5.66 12.07 -3.55
N ALA A 28 4.33 11.90 -3.66
CA ALA A 28 3.53 12.63 -4.65
C ALA A 28 3.54 14.15 -4.41
N ASN A 29 3.46 14.59 -3.15
CA ASN A 29 3.51 16.00 -2.79
C ASN A 29 4.86 16.63 -3.15
N VAL A 30 5.97 15.96 -2.82
CA VAL A 30 7.33 16.45 -3.12
C VAL A 30 7.55 16.55 -4.63
N LEU A 31 7.07 15.57 -5.41
CA LEU A 31 7.15 15.63 -6.87
C LEU A 31 6.37 16.82 -7.46
N ASN A 32 5.26 17.19 -6.84
CA ASN A 32 4.45 18.32 -7.29
C ASN A 32 5.06 19.68 -6.88
N THR A 33 5.68 19.77 -5.71
CA THR A 33 6.20 21.04 -5.18
C THR A 33 7.64 21.36 -5.58
N HIS A 34 8.50 20.35 -5.80
CA HIS A 34 9.95 20.56 -6.02
C HIS A 34 10.41 20.43 -7.48
N LEU A 35 9.60 19.93 -8.40
CA LEU A 35 9.91 19.97 -9.83
C LEU A 35 9.27 21.22 -10.47
N PRO A 36 10.06 22.17 -11.02
CA PRO A 36 9.55 23.39 -11.66
C PRO A 36 8.92 23.17 -13.05
N LEU A 37 8.76 21.92 -13.48
CA LEU A 37 8.01 21.56 -14.68
C LEU A 37 6.71 20.91 -14.20
N ASN A 38 5.55 21.32 -14.71
CA ASN A 38 4.26 20.63 -14.56
C ASN A 38 4.33 19.19 -15.11
N ILE A 39 5.06 18.29 -14.44
CA ILE A 39 5.15 16.89 -14.80
C ILE A 39 4.03 16.19 -14.05
N ASP A 40 3.12 15.56 -14.79
CA ASP A 40 2.09 14.70 -14.22
C ASP A 40 2.70 13.69 -13.24
N VAL A 41 2.03 13.50 -12.10
CA VAL A 41 2.46 12.52 -11.08
C VAL A 41 2.67 11.17 -11.76
N PRO A 42 3.86 10.54 -11.61
CA PRO A 42 4.16 9.27 -12.24
C PRO A 42 3.09 8.21 -11.96
N PRO A 43 2.60 7.48 -12.98
CA PRO A 43 1.53 6.49 -12.80
C PRO A 43 1.90 5.38 -11.80
N GLY A 44 3.20 5.10 -11.62
CA GLY A 44 3.67 4.13 -10.62
C GLY A 44 3.46 4.58 -9.17
N VAL A 45 3.60 5.89 -8.88
CA VAL A 45 3.35 6.44 -7.53
C VAL A 45 1.85 6.47 -7.26
N VAL A 46 1.05 6.85 -8.25
CA VAL A 46 -0.43 6.81 -8.17
C VAL A 46 -0.93 5.38 -7.93
N PHE A 47 -0.35 4.39 -8.63
CA PHE A 47 -0.68 2.98 -8.43
C PHE A 47 -0.34 2.50 -7.02
N TYR A 48 0.83 2.88 -6.48
CA TYR A 48 1.20 2.55 -5.11
C TYR A 48 0.21 3.09 -4.07
N ILE A 49 -0.22 4.35 -4.22
CA ILE A 49 -1.24 4.95 -3.34
C ILE A 49 -2.58 4.21 -3.48
N PHE A 50 -2.98 3.89 -4.71
CA PHE A 50 -4.19 3.11 -4.97
C PHE A 50 -4.15 1.75 -4.25
N VAL A 51 -3.03 1.04 -4.28
CA VAL A 51 -2.89 -0.27 -3.62
C VAL A 51 -2.96 -0.15 -2.10
N ALA A 52 -2.35 0.88 -1.51
CA ALA A 52 -2.47 1.14 -0.08
C ALA A 52 -3.93 1.45 0.34
N VAL A 53 -4.63 2.27 -0.46
CA VAL A 53 -6.05 2.60 -0.23
C VAL A 53 -6.95 1.37 -0.42
N PHE A 54 -6.70 0.55 -1.45
CA PHE A 54 -7.42 -0.70 -1.69
C PHE A 54 -7.25 -1.65 -0.50
N THR A 55 -6.03 -1.80 0.01
CA THR A 55 -5.75 -2.65 1.17
C THR A 55 -6.51 -2.14 2.40
N LEU A 56 -6.47 -0.84 2.67
CA LEU A 56 -7.08 -0.23 3.84
C LEU A 56 -8.62 -0.21 3.80
N LEU A 57 -9.22 0.11 2.65
CA LEU A 57 -10.68 0.29 2.52
C LEU A 57 -11.43 -0.94 2.03
N ILE A 58 -10.76 -1.91 1.39
CA ILE A 58 -11.41 -3.08 0.82
C ILE A 58 -10.90 -4.36 1.50
N ALA A 59 -9.60 -4.64 1.47
CA ALA A 59 -9.06 -5.92 1.96
C ALA A 59 -9.22 -6.08 3.50
N VAL A 60 -8.81 -5.09 4.28
CA VAL A 60 -8.90 -5.12 5.75
C VAL A 60 -10.35 -5.20 6.26
N PRO A 61 -11.29 -4.32 5.83
CA PRO A 61 -12.68 -4.43 6.29
C PRO A 61 -13.37 -5.70 5.79
N TYR A 62 -13.07 -6.18 4.57
CA TYR A 62 -13.61 -7.44 4.09
C TYR A 62 -13.14 -8.63 4.93
N THR A 63 -11.87 -8.66 5.35
CA THR A 63 -11.36 -9.78 6.15
C THR A 63 -11.76 -9.72 7.63
N ILE A 64 -12.06 -8.54 8.17
CA ILE A 64 -12.46 -8.35 9.58
C ILE A 64 -13.99 -8.40 9.77
N LEU A 65 -14.77 -7.69 8.93
CA LEU A 65 -16.22 -7.58 9.12
C LEU A 65 -16.98 -8.80 8.60
N THR A 66 -16.54 -9.41 7.50
CA THR A 66 -17.25 -10.54 6.88
C THR A 66 -17.42 -11.75 7.81
N PRO A 67 -16.38 -12.25 8.52
CA PRO A 67 -16.56 -13.37 9.45
C PRO A 67 -17.37 -13.02 10.71
N ARG A 68 -17.48 -11.72 11.07
CA ARG A 68 -18.21 -11.27 12.27
C ARG A 68 -19.67 -10.95 12.04
N TYR A 69 -20.00 -10.32 10.90
CA TYR A 69 -21.33 -9.77 10.65
C TYR A 69 -22.06 -10.45 9.49
N PHE A 70 -21.34 -11.08 8.55
CA PHE A 70 -21.93 -11.66 7.34
C PHE A 70 -21.36 -13.05 7.02
N PRO A 71 -21.64 -14.08 7.85
CA PRO A 71 -21.13 -15.43 7.64
C PRO A 71 -21.58 -16.08 6.32
N VAL A 72 -22.67 -15.60 5.71
CA VAL A 72 -23.16 -16.07 4.40
C VAL A 72 -22.27 -15.59 3.24
N LEU A 73 -21.62 -14.44 3.39
CA LEU A 73 -20.67 -13.87 2.42
C LEU A 73 -19.22 -14.27 2.72
N ALA A 74 -18.97 -14.98 3.83
CA ALA A 74 -17.67 -15.49 4.24
C ALA A 74 -17.30 -16.76 3.45
N HIS A 75 -17.33 -16.68 2.12
CA HIS A 75 -16.85 -17.76 1.28
C HIS A 75 -15.31 -17.80 1.34
N PRO A 76 -14.69 -18.93 1.71
CA PRO A 76 -13.24 -19.02 1.85
C PRO A 76 -12.50 -18.66 0.55
N PHE A 77 -13.10 -18.94 -0.60
CA PHE A 77 -12.55 -18.56 -1.91
C PHE A 77 -12.56 -17.05 -2.15
N ALA A 78 -13.59 -16.33 -1.72
CA ALA A 78 -13.65 -14.88 -1.90
C ALA A 78 -12.62 -14.17 -1.01
N MET A 79 -12.43 -14.67 0.22
CA MET A 79 -11.37 -14.20 1.12
C MET A 79 -9.98 -14.49 0.55
N LEU A 80 -9.76 -15.68 -0.01
CA LEU A 80 -8.50 -16.04 -0.67
C LEU A 80 -8.21 -15.14 -1.89
N VAL A 81 -9.23 -14.86 -2.70
CA VAL A 81 -9.10 -13.97 -3.87
C VAL A 81 -8.76 -12.55 -3.45
N ALA A 82 -9.40 -12.01 -2.41
CA ALA A 82 -9.10 -10.67 -1.89
C ALA A 82 -7.63 -10.56 -1.47
N GLU A 83 -7.11 -11.56 -0.77
CA GLU A 83 -5.72 -11.51 -0.29
C GLU A 83 -4.72 -11.76 -1.40
N THR A 84 -4.99 -12.71 -2.29
CA THR A 84 -4.11 -12.98 -3.44
C THR A 84 -4.02 -11.76 -4.35
N THR A 85 -5.15 -11.08 -4.58
CA THR A 85 -5.19 -9.83 -5.37
C THR A 85 -4.37 -8.74 -4.69
N THR A 86 -4.51 -8.60 -3.37
CA THR A 86 -3.73 -7.65 -2.58
C THR A 86 -2.23 -7.93 -2.69
N CYS A 87 -1.79 -9.19 -2.57
CA CYS A 87 -0.40 -9.56 -2.77
C CYS A 87 0.12 -9.20 -4.18
N ILE A 88 -0.65 -9.49 -5.23
CA ILE A 88 -0.28 -9.17 -6.61
C ILE A 88 -0.15 -7.66 -6.81
N PHE A 89 -1.07 -6.88 -6.26
CA PHE A 89 -1.07 -5.43 -6.33
C PHE A 89 0.14 -4.82 -5.61
N TRP A 90 0.50 -5.34 -4.44
CA TRP A 90 1.72 -4.94 -3.73
C TRP A 90 2.99 -5.27 -4.52
N LEU A 91 3.09 -6.48 -5.07
CA LEU A 91 4.23 -6.89 -5.90
C LEU A 91 4.40 -5.99 -7.13
N ALA A 92 3.32 -5.68 -7.83
CA ALA A 92 3.34 -4.77 -8.98
C ALA A 92 3.73 -3.34 -8.56
N SER A 93 3.26 -2.89 -7.39
CA SER A 93 3.59 -1.56 -6.86
C SER A 93 5.06 -1.44 -6.49
N PHE A 94 5.67 -2.45 -5.87
CA PHE A 94 7.11 -2.46 -5.58
C PHE A 94 7.95 -2.39 -6.85
N ALA A 95 7.58 -3.14 -7.89
CA ALA A 95 8.26 -3.09 -9.17
C ALA A 95 8.16 -1.69 -9.82
N ALA A 96 6.98 -1.06 -9.74
CA ALA A 96 6.76 0.28 -10.26
C ALA A 96 7.57 1.36 -9.52
N VAL A 97 7.65 1.28 -8.19
CA VAL A 97 8.47 2.20 -7.38
C VAL A 97 9.97 1.94 -7.60
N ALA A 98 10.39 0.68 -7.71
CA ALA A 98 11.79 0.32 -7.96
C ALA A 98 12.30 0.81 -9.33
N ASP A 99 11.50 0.70 -10.40
CA ASP A 99 11.87 1.26 -11.71
C ASP A 99 12.00 2.79 -11.66
N ARG A 100 11.20 3.45 -10.81
CA ARG A 100 11.26 4.91 -10.60
C ARG A 100 12.47 5.34 -9.80
N ILE A 101 12.88 4.59 -8.78
CA ILE A 101 14.15 4.81 -8.06
C ILE A 101 15.32 4.65 -9.04
N ARG A 102 15.29 3.61 -9.90
CA ARG A 102 16.34 3.35 -10.89
C ARG A 102 16.51 4.46 -11.92
N LYS A 103 15.42 5.12 -12.33
CA LYS A 103 15.43 6.15 -13.39
C LYS A 103 15.96 7.51 -12.95
N ALA A 104 16.45 7.67 -11.72
CA ALA A 104 17.04 8.89 -11.17
C ALA A 104 16.12 10.12 -11.05
N ASP A 105 14.97 10.17 -11.74
CA ASP A 105 13.97 11.26 -11.64
C ASP A 105 13.45 11.50 -10.21
N LEU A 106 13.52 10.50 -9.32
CA LEU A 106 13.05 10.60 -7.92
C LEU A 106 14.16 10.93 -6.90
N CYS A 107 15.44 10.87 -7.28
CA CYS A 107 16.55 10.98 -6.33
C CYS A 107 17.38 12.28 -6.49
N ASP A 108 16.87 13.25 -7.26
CA ASP A 108 17.47 14.59 -7.44
C ASP A 108 17.07 15.62 -6.35
N GLY A 109 16.20 15.24 -5.40
CA GLY A 109 15.70 16.13 -4.34
C GLY A 109 15.63 15.50 -2.93
N ASP A 110 15.62 16.37 -1.92
CA ASP A 110 15.71 16.09 -0.48
C ASP A 110 14.75 14.95 -0.02
N GLY A 111 15.30 13.85 0.50
CA GLY A 111 14.57 12.81 1.22
C GLY A 111 13.62 11.88 0.43
N THR A 112 13.28 12.19 -0.83
CA THR A 112 12.30 11.43 -1.64
C THR A 112 12.72 9.99 -1.90
N CYS A 113 14.01 9.78 -2.16
CA CYS A 113 14.62 8.47 -2.41
C CYS A 113 14.54 7.56 -1.15
N ALA A 114 14.72 8.16 0.04
CA ALA A 114 14.61 7.46 1.32
C ALA A 114 13.14 7.12 1.66
N SER A 115 12.20 8.02 1.39
CA SER A 115 10.77 7.78 1.58
C SER A 115 10.24 6.69 0.64
N ALA A 116 10.64 6.69 -0.64
CA ALA A 116 10.29 5.64 -1.59
C ALA A 116 10.84 4.27 -1.16
N THR A 117 12.10 4.21 -0.71
CA THR A 117 12.70 2.96 -0.20
C THR A 117 12.01 2.49 1.08
N GLY A 118 11.73 3.40 2.01
CA GLY A 118 11.00 3.11 3.24
C GLY A 118 9.58 2.61 2.96
N SER A 119 8.92 3.14 1.95
CA SER A 119 7.58 2.70 1.52
C SER A 119 7.58 1.24 1.05
N ILE A 120 8.60 0.83 0.27
CA ILE A 120 8.77 -0.57 -0.15
C ILE A 120 8.97 -1.47 1.07
N VAL A 121 9.84 -1.08 2.01
CA VAL A 121 10.11 -1.87 3.22
C VAL A 121 8.85 -2.06 4.05
N VAL A 122 8.09 -0.97 4.28
CA VAL A 122 6.83 -1.03 5.04
C VAL A 122 5.80 -1.90 4.34
N GLY A 123 5.63 -1.74 3.02
CA GLY A 123 4.67 -2.55 2.26
C GLY A 123 5.02 -4.04 2.23
N VAL A 124 6.31 -4.40 2.25
CA VAL A 124 6.73 -5.82 2.30
C VAL A 124 6.28 -6.51 3.59
N PHE A 125 6.17 -5.79 4.71
CA PHE A 125 5.68 -6.34 5.96
C PHE A 125 4.15 -6.57 6.00
N GLU A 126 3.43 -6.06 5.01
CA GLU A 126 1.97 -6.22 4.89
C GLU A 126 1.52 -7.33 3.95
N LEU A 127 2.48 -7.86 3.18
CA LEU A 127 2.29 -9.00 2.28
C LEU A 127 2.14 -10.30 3.07
#